data_AF-A0A7J9FNW5-F1
#
_entry.id   AF-A0A7J9FNW5-F1
#
_cell.length_a   1.000
_cell.length_b   1.000
_cell.length_c   1.000
_cell.angle_alpha   90.00
_cell.angle_beta   90.00
_cell.angle_gamma   90.00
#
_symmetry.space_group_name_H-M   'P 1'
#
loop_
_entity.id
_entity.type
_entity.pdbx_description
1 polymer ?
#
loop_
_entity_poly.entity_id
_entity_poly.type
_entity_poly.pdbx_seq_one_letter_code
_entity_poly.pdbx_strand_id
1 'polypeptide(L)'
;LPTRLFSLLQPPFSFHPDRLKLSTCRWDKVASAVVSEESAVGSSSSGTDVFNLTYLEGNSWLWDISGVRVLVDPILVGNLDFGIPWLYDAAKKFLKNFELTDLPQVDCLLITQSLDDHCHLKTLKPLSEMSPNLRVIATPNAKSLLDPLFRNVTYLEPGQESEVEAANGSKVRIQATAGPVLGPPWQRPENGYLVISPQGQLTLYYEPHCVYNKDFLEKEHADIVITPVIKQLLPNFTLVSGQEDAVQLAKLLHAKYIT
;
A
#
# COMPACT_ATOMS: atom_id res chain seq x y z
N LEU A 1 -33.12 31.36 45.88
CA LEU A 1 -34.50 30.81 45.93
C LEU A 1 -35.48 31.97 45.83
N PRO A 2 -36.68 31.91 45.21
CA PRO A 2 -37.35 30.90 44.35
C PRO A 2 -37.54 31.40 42.88
N THR A 3 -37.61 30.56 41.85
CA THR A 3 -38.79 29.94 41.17
C THR A 3 -39.58 30.84 40.18
N ARG A 4 -39.37 30.53 38.87
CA ARG A 4 -40.22 30.59 37.64
C ARG A 4 -41.46 31.51 37.56
N LEU A 5 -41.61 32.24 36.44
CA LEU A 5 -42.56 31.94 35.33
C LEU A 5 -42.35 32.86 34.10
N PHE A 6 -43.17 32.69 33.05
CA PHE A 6 -43.24 33.30 31.70
C PHE A 6 -42.46 32.56 30.61
N SER A 7 -42.93 32.41 29.36
CA SER A 7 -44.23 32.13 28.72
C SER A 7 -43.93 32.08 27.22
N LEU A 8 -44.46 31.07 26.53
CA LEU A 8 -44.86 30.99 25.10
C LEU A 8 -43.92 31.54 24.01
N LEU A 9 -43.67 30.71 22.99
CA LEU A 9 -43.87 31.05 21.57
C LEU A 9 -43.75 29.77 20.70
N GLN A 10 -44.81 29.48 19.94
CA GLN A 10 -44.77 28.56 18.81
C GLN A 10 -44.00 29.20 17.64
N PRO A 11 -43.49 28.37 16.71
CA PRO A 11 -43.69 28.68 15.31
C PRO A 11 -44.38 27.53 14.55
N PRO A 12 -45.10 27.85 13.46
CA PRO A 12 -45.79 26.90 12.61
C PRO A 12 -44.84 26.33 11.53
N PHE A 13 -45.41 25.50 10.66
CA PHE A 13 -44.85 24.92 9.42
C PHE A 13 -44.53 23.41 9.50
N SER A 14 -45.61 22.67 9.24
CA SER A 14 -45.64 21.31 8.70
C SER A 14 -44.99 21.24 7.32
N PHE A 15 -44.05 20.31 7.14
CA PHE A 15 -43.65 19.79 5.84
C PHE A 15 -43.78 18.26 5.82
N HIS A 16 -44.54 17.78 4.85
CA HIS A 16 -44.76 16.38 4.50
C HIS A 16 -43.46 15.72 4.01
N PRO A 17 -43.11 14.50 4.43
CA PRO A 17 -42.09 13.72 3.74
C PRO A 17 -42.76 12.91 2.62
N ASP A 18 -42.61 13.38 1.38
CA ASP A 18 -42.93 12.56 0.22
C ASP A 18 -41.79 11.58 -0.09
N ARG A 19 -42.20 10.36 -0.40
CA ARG A 19 -41.38 9.17 -0.70
C ARG A 19 -40.35 9.43 -1.80
N LEU A 20 -39.12 9.01 -1.55
CA LEU A 20 -38.24 8.52 -2.61
C LEU A 20 -37.92 7.04 -2.34
N LYS A 21 -38.55 6.17 -3.14
CA LYS A 21 -38.24 4.75 -3.24
C LYS A 21 -36.91 4.63 -4.00
N LEU A 22 -35.87 4.13 -3.33
CA LEU A 22 -34.67 3.63 -4.00
C LEU A 22 -34.99 2.25 -4.60
N SER A 23 -34.95 2.17 -5.92
CA SER A 23 -35.01 0.93 -6.68
C SER A 23 -33.68 0.17 -6.55
N THR A 24 -33.77 -1.08 -6.12
CA THR A 24 -32.70 -2.06 -6.17
C THR A 24 -32.41 -2.46 -7.62
N CYS A 25 -31.20 -2.21 -8.10
CA CYS A 25 -30.68 -2.84 -9.32
C CYS A 25 -29.65 -3.90 -8.92
N ARG A 26 -30.11 -5.15 -9.01
CA ARG A 26 -29.37 -6.39 -8.85
C ARG A 26 -28.59 -6.63 -10.14
N TRP A 27 -27.26 -6.60 -10.10
CA TRP A 27 -26.42 -6.97 -11.25
C TRP A 27 -25.84 -8.37 -11.02
N ASP A 28 -26.63 -9.36 -11.38
CA ASP A 28 -26.15 -10.69 -11.74
C ASP A 28 -25.72 -10.62 -13.21
N LYS A 29 -24.41 -10.60 -13.51
CA LYS A 29 -23.91 -11.07 -14.80
C LYS A 29 -22.45 -11.49 -14.74
N VAL A 30 -22.27 -12.80 -14.66
CA VAL A 30 -21.05 -13.52 -15.03
C VAL A 30 -20.79 -13.27 -16.51
N ALA A 31 -19.59 -12.79 -16.85
CA ALA A 31 -19.08 -12.77 -18.21
C ALA A 31 -17.83 -13.66 -18.26
N SER A 32 -18.02 -14.89 -18.71
CA SER A 32 -16.96 -15.78 -19.18
C SER A 32 -16.74 -15.50 -20.66
N ALA A 33 -15.50 -15.21 -21.05
CA ALA A 33 -15.09 -15.21 -22.44
C ALA A 33 -13.83 -16.07 -22.55
N VAL A 34 -13.96 -17.18 -23.27
CA VAL A 34 -12.92 -18.15 -23.57
C VAL A 34 -12.64 -18.09 -25.07
N VAL A 35 -11.40 -18.48 -25.42
CA VAL A 35 -10.90 -19.01 -26.70
C VAL A 35 -10.03 -18.05 -27.51
N SER A 36 -8.72 -18.37 -27.58
CA SER A 36 -8.11 -18.98 -28.77
C SER A 36 -6.70 -19.53 -28.48
N GLU A 37 -6.55 -20.86 -28.59
CA GLU A 37 -5.31 -21.59 -28.93
C GLU A 37 -5.25 -21.70 -30.47
N GLU A 38 -4.14 -21.82 -31.22
CA GLU A 38 -2.69 -21.93 -31.00
C GLU A 38 -2.03 -21.74 -32.40
N SER A 39 -0.79 -21.22 -32.47
CA SER A 39 0.24 -21.76 -33.38
C SER A 39 1.61 -21.11 -33.10
N ALA A 40 2.60 -21.98 -32.87
CA ALA A 40 3.96 -21.63 -32.51
C ALA A 40 4.80 -21.17 -33.71
N VAL A 41 5.37 -19.96 -33.61
CA VAL A 41 6.68 -19.59 -34.17
C VAL A 41 7.30 -18.61 -33.20
N GLY A 42 8.55 -18.86 -32.79
CA GLY A 42 9.31 -18.03 -31.86
C GLY A 42 9.33 -16.56 -32.27
N SER A 43 8.40 -15.80 -31.72
CA SER A 43 8.48 -14.36 -31.57
C SER A 43 8.73 -14.12 -30.10
N SER A 44 9.79 -13.40 -29.78
CA SER A 44 9.88 -12.71 -28.50
C SER A 44 8.66 -11.81 -28.42
N SER A 45 7.58 -12.28 -27.78
CA SER A 45 6.43 -11.45 -27.52
C SER A 45 6.96 -10.30 -26.68
N SER A 46 7.10 -9.11 -27.27
CA SER A 46 7.18 -7.88 -26.51
C SER A 46 5.79 -7.70 -25.87
N GLY A 47 5.50 -8.55 -24.89
CA GLY A 47 4.30 -8.47 -24.09
C GLY A 47 4.31 -7.10 -23.42
N THR A 48 3.18 -6.41 -23.51
CA THR A 48 2.94 -5.21 -22.72
C THR A 48 3.12 -5.54 -21.24
N ASP A 49 3.84 -4.68 -20.53
CA ASP A 49 3.97 -4.80 -19.08
C ASP A 49 2.60 -4.76 -18.41
N VAL A 50 2.40 -5.59 -17.40
CA VAL A 50 1.15 -5.66 -16.64
C VAL A 50 1.44 -5.51 -15.15
N PHE A 51 0.65 -4.67 -14.47
CA PHE A 51 0.58 -4.58 -13.02
C PHE A 51 -0.78 -5.09 -12.54
N ASN A 52 -0.78 -6.15 -11.72
CA ASN A 52 -1.95 -6.56 -10.95
C ASN A 52 -1.72 -6.23 -9.48
N LEU A 53 -2.59 -5.41 -8.90
CA LEU A 53 -2.45 -4.90 -7.54
C LEU A 53 -3.58 -5.47 -6.67
N THR A 54 -3.22 -6.23 -5.64
CA THR A 54 -4.18 -6.77 -4.67
C THR A 54 -4.00 -6.07 -3.34
N TYR A 55 -5.04 -5.35 -2.89
CA TYR A 55 -5.06 -4.70 -1.58
C TYR A 55 -5.36 -5.72 -0.47
N LEU A 56 -4.50 -5.79 0.55
CA LEU A 56 -4.60 -6.74 1.67
C LEU A 56 -4.95 -6.08 3.02
N GLU A 57 -5.55 -4.89 2.97
CA GLU A 57 -5.86 -3.99 4.10
C GLU A 57 -4.66 -3.31 4.77
N GLY A 58 -4.92 -2.17 5.41
CA GLY A 58 -3.87 -1.34 6.02
C GLY A 58 -2.90 -0.83 4.95
N ASN A 59 -1.61 -1.05 5.19
CA ASN A 59 -0.53 -0.78 4.24
C ASN A 59 -0.15 -2.00 3.39
N SER A 60 -0.85 -3.13 3.56
CA SER A 60 -0.47 -4.39 2.95
C SER A 60 -0.95 -4.52 1.51
N TRP A 61 -0.03 -4.90 0.63
CA TRP A 61 -0.32 -5.17 -0.78
C TRP A 61 0.38 -6.43 -1.27
N LEU A 62 -0.22 -7.06 -2.27
CA LEU A 62 0.46 -8.02 -3.14
C LEU A 62 0.44 -7.47 -4.57
N TRP A 63 1.62 -7.22 -5.13
CA TRP A 63 1.81 -6.77 -6.49
C TRP A 63 2.31 -7.92 -7.35
N ASP A 64 1.69 -8.15 -8.50
CA ASP A 64 2.22 -9.01 -9.56
C ASP A 64 2.57 -8.12 -10.76
N ILE A 65 3.86 -8.01 -11.04
CA ILE A 65 4.45 -7.07 -11.99
C ILE A 65 5.09 -7.90 -13.09
N SER A 66 4.31 -8.16 -14.14
CA SER A 66 4.70 -9.03 -15.25
C SER A 66 5.24 -10.39 -14.77
N GLY A 67 4.62 -10.97 -13.74
CA GLY A 67 4.99 -12.26 -13.16
C GLY A 67 5.99 -12.18 -11.99
N VAL A 68 6.53 -11.01 -11.65
CA VAL A 68 7.30 -10.80 -10.41
C VAL A 68 6.34 -10.44 -9.28
N ARG A 69 6.27 -11.28 -8.24
CA ARG A 69 5.36 -11.08 -7.11
C ARG A 69 6.07 -10.45 -5.92
N VAL A 70 5.62 -9.24 -5.56
CA VAL A 70 6.15 -8.46 -4.45
C VAL A 70 5.08 -8.33 -3.37
N LEU A 71 5.37 -8.83 -2.17
CA LEU A 71 4.57 -8.63 -0.97
C LEU A 71 5.06 -7.37 -0.27
N VAL A 72 4.16 -6.44 0.06
CA VAL A 72 4.52 -5.12 0.57
C VAL A 72 3.87 -4.91 1.93
N ASP A 73 4.68 -4.50 2.91
CA ASP A 73 4.26 -4.11 4.27
C ASP A 73 3.16 -5.03 4.88
N PRO A 74 3.39 -6.36 4.98
CA PRO A 74 2.34 -7.31 5.30
C PRO A 74 1.96 -7.29 6.79
N ILE A 75 0.68 -7.04 7.06
CA ILE A 75 0.01 -7.19 8.36
C ILE A 75 -1.06 -8.26 8.17
N LEU A 76 -0.68 -9.53 8.27
CA LEU A 76 -1.56 -10.67 7.93
C LEU A 76 -1.83 -11.60 9.11
N VAL A 77 -1.08 -11.47 10.20
CA VAL A 77 -1.19 -12.34 11.39
C VAL A 77 -1.51 -11.50 12.62
N GLY A 78 -2.67 -11.79 13.22
CA GLY A 78 -3.15 -11.09 14.41
C GLY A 78 -3.54 -9.63 14.13
N ASN A 79 -3.85 -8.91 15.20
CA ASN A 79 -4.14 -7.48 15.11
C ASN A 79 -2.86 -6.65 15.18
N LEU A 80 -2.94 -5.43 14.65
CA LEU A 80 -1.92 -4.39 14.82
C LEU A 80 -2.10 -3.72 16.18
N ASP A 81 -1.11 -3.87 17.06
CA ASP A 81 -1.19 -3.38 18.44
C ASP A 81 0.04 -2.63 18.97
N PHE A 82 1.03 -2.31 18.11
CA PHE A 82 2.27 -1.61 18.47
C PHE A 82 2.99 -2.20 19.71
N GLY A 83 2.78 -3.49 20.00
CA GLY A 83 3.28 -4.16 21.22
C GLY A 83 2.57 -3.78 22.53
N ILE A 84 1.54 -2.93 22.48
CA ILE A 84 0.77 -2.45 23.64
C ILE A 84 -0.76 -2.57 23.35
N PRO A 85 -1.33 -3.78 23.39
CA PRO A 85 -2.72 -4.04 22.95
C PRO A 85 -3.80 -3.26 23.70
N TRP A 86 -3.56 -2.87 24.95
CA TRP A 86 -4.52 -2.07 25.71
C TRP A 86 -4.55 -0.60 25.27
N LEU A 87 -3.52 -0.13 24.58
CA LEU A 87 -3.37 1.26 24.12
C LEU A 87 -3.88 1.43 22.68
N TYR A 88 -3.60 0.45 21.82
CA TYR A 88 -4.05 0.44 20.43
C TYR A 88 -4.22 -1.01 19.97
N ASP A 89 -5.35 -1.31 19.32
CA ASP A 89 -5.65 -2.62 18.76
C ASP A 89 -6.52 -2.45 17.51
N ALA A 90 -5.94 -2.68 16.33
CA ALA A 90 -6.61 -2.56 15.05
C ALA A 90 -6.72 -3.93 14.36
N ALA A 91 -7.95 -4.42 14.25
CA ALA A 91 -8.28 -5.66 13.55
C ALA A 91 -8.70 -5.39 12.09
N LYS A 92 -8.48 -6.38 11.22
CA LYS A 92 -8.96 -6.36 9.83
C LYS A 92 -10.48 -6.32 9.75
N LYS A 93 -11.00 -5.56 8.78
CA LYS A 93 -12.44 -5.35 8.60
C LYS A 93 -13.06 -6.36 7.65
N PHE A 94 -12.37 -6.70 6.56
CA PHE A 94 -12.88 -7.50 5.45
C PHE A 94 -12.14 -8.84 5.32
N LEU A 95 -10.82 -8.86 5.49
CA LEU A 95 -9.98 -10.07 5.41
C LEU A 95 -9.90 -10.84 6.74
N LYS A 96 -11.05 -11.24 7.28
CA LYS A 96 -11.12 -11.94 8.58
C LYS A 96 -10.64 -13.39 8.56
N ASN A 97 -10.71 -14.04 7.39
CA ASN A 97 -10.36 -15.45 7.20
C ASN A 97 -9.15 -15.61 6.27
N PHE A 98 -8.39 -14.54 6.04
CA PHE A 98 -7.20 -14.59 5.20
C PHE A 98 -5.99 -14.92 6.07
N GLU A 99 -5.39 -16.06 5.83
CA GLU A 99 -4.23 -16.56 6.56
C GLU A 99 -2.96 -16.35 5.75
N LEU A 100 -1.81 -16.40 6.42
CA LEU A 100 -0.51 -16.26 5.76
C LEU A 100 -0.27 -17.36 4.70
N THR A 101 -0.85 -18.53 4.91
CA THR A 101 -0.82 -19.67 3.97
C THR A 101 -1.67 -19.48 2.72
N ASP A 102 -2.58 -18.48 2.70
CA ASP A 102 -3.37 -18.14 1.51
C ASP A 102 -2.58 -17.29 0.52
N LEU A 103 -1.40 -16.77 0.91
CA LEU A 103 -0.53 -16.05 -0.01
C LEU A 103 -0.04 -16.99 -1.12
N PRO A 104 0.00 -16.51 -2.38
CA PRO A 104 0.74 -17.21 -3.41
C PRO A 104 2.24 -17.18 -3.08
N GLN A 105 3.02 -17.99 -3.80
CA GLN A 105 4.46 -17.84 -3.78
C GLN A 105 4.86 -16.41 -4.19
N VAL A 106 5.70 -15.78 -3.36
CA VAL A 106 6.22 -14.42 -3.55
C VAL A 106 7.71 -14.47 -3.85
N ASP A 107 8.18 -13.56 -4.71
CA ASP A 107 9.58 -13.46 -5.11
C ASP A 107 10.35 -12.48 -4.22
N CYS A 108 9.66 -11.45 -3.72
CA CYS A 108 10.26 -10.43 -2.86
C CYS A 108 9.28 -9.92 -1.79
N LEU A 109 9.82 -9.65 -0.60
CA LEU A 109 9.21 -8.81 0.42
C LEU A 109 9.77 -7.39 0.32
N LEU A 110 8.89 -6.38 0.27
CA LEU A 110 9.24 -4.97 0.31
C LEU A 110 8.76 -4.35 1.62
N ILE A 111 9.68 -3.74 2.37
CA ILE A 111 9.38 -3.02 3.62
C ILE A 111 9.72 -1.54 3.45
N THR A 112 8.73 -0.67 3.59
CA THR A 112 8.89 0.79 3.46
C THR A 112 9.43 1.45 4.71
N GLN A 113 8.94 1.02 5.87
CA GLN A 113 9.23 1.65 7.15
C GLN A 113 9.55 0.63 8.24
N SER A 114 10.24 1.07 9.30
CA SER A 114 10.49 0.23 10.48
C SER A 114 9.36 0.20 11.51
N LEU A 115 8.25 0.94 11.28
CA LEU A 115 7.13 1.01 12.21
C LEU A 115 6.24 -0.24 12.13
N ASP A 116 5.55 -0.59 13.22
CA ASP A 116 4.79 -1.85 13.33
C ASP A 116 3.62 -1.97 12.33
N ASP A 117 3.08 -0.85 11.84
CA ASP A 117 2.06 -0.78 10.79
C ASP A 117 2.63 -0.93 9.36
N HIS A 118 3.93 -1.22 9.24
CA HIS A 118 4.61 -1.59 7.99
C HIS A 118 5.48 -2.85 8.16
N CYS A 119 6.34 -2.85 9.17
CA CYS A 119 7.27 -3.92 9.53
C CYS A 119 6.71 -4.82 10.64
N HIS A 120 5.52 -5.38 10.42
CA HIS A 120 4.77 -6.09 11.46
C HIS A 120 5.41 -7.45 11.85
N LEU A 121 6.18 -7.47 12.95
CA LEU A 121 6.94 -8.66 13.38
C LEU A 121 6.10 -9.92 13.59
N LYS A 122 4.84 -9.80 14.02
CA LYS A 122 3.94 -10.96 14.18
C LYS A 122 3.64 -11.65 12.86
N THR A 123 3.62 -10.88 11.75
CA THR A 123 3.48 -11.43 10.40
C THR A 123 4.82 -11.89 9.85
N LEU A 124 5.88 -11.11 10.05
CA LEU A 124 7.20 -11.38 9.45
C LEU A 124 7.90 -12.61 10.02
N LYS A 125 7.74 -12.92 11.31
CA LYS A 125 8.32 -14.12 11.94
C LYS A 125 7.87 -15.42 11.26
N PRO A 126 6.58 -15.78 11.24
CA PRO A 126 6.13 -16.99 10.56
C PRO A 126 6.39 -16.95 9.05
N LEU A 127 6.35 -15.77 8.41
CA LEU A 127 6.71 -15.63 7.00
C LEU A 127 8.16 -16.05 6.73
N SER A 128 9.09 -15.63 7.59
CA SER A 128 10.51 -16.01 7.49
C SER A 128 10.74 -17.51 7.68
N GLU A 129 9.92 -18.18 8.49
CA GLU A 129 9.96 -19.63 8.69
C GLU A 129 9.39 -20.37 7.47
N MET A 130 8.29 -19.87 6.89
CA MET A 130 7.67 -20.43 5.69
C MET A 130 8.53 -20.24 4.44
N SER A 131 9.28 -19.15 4.34
CA SER A 131 10.09 -18.79 3.16
C SER A 131 11.49 -18.30 3.57
N PRO A 132 12.37 -19.20 4.05
CA PRO A 132 13.67 -18.83 4.65
C PRO A 132 14.67 -18.19 3.69
N ASN A 133 14.45 -18.34 2.38
CA ASN A 133 15.28 -17.77 1.33
C ASN A 133 14.62 -16.57 0.62
N LEU A 134 13.47 -16.09 1.14
CA LEU A 134 12.76 -14.95 0.56
C LEU A 134 13.69 -13.75 0.49
N ARG A 135 13.76 -13.13 -0.69
CA ARG A 135 14.50 -11.89 -0.88
C ARG A 135 13.72 -10.75 -0.24
N VAL A 136 14.41 -9.91 0.52
CA VAL A 136 13.82 -8.75 1.17
C VAL A 136 14.50 -7.49 0.68
N ILE A 137 13.72 -6.48 0.30
CA ILE A 137 14.18 -5.12 0.04
C ILE A 137 13.55 -4.22 1.09
N ALA A 138 14.35 -3.39 1.76
CA ALA A 138 13.85 -2.62 2.90
C ALA A 138 14.55 -1.27 3.10
N THR A 139 13.89 -0.39 3.85
CA THR A 139 14.51 0.78 4.49
C THR A 139 15.65 0.35 5.44
N PRO A 140 16.78 1.07 5.48
CA PRO A 140 17.84 0.81 6.44
C PRO A 140 17.38 0.90 7.91
N ASN A 141 16.32 1.65 8.21
CA ASN A 141 15.79 1.77 9.56
C ASN A 141 15.21 0.46 10.10
N ALA A 142 14.75 -0.46 9.24
CA ALA A 142 14.21 -1.75 9.64
C ALA A 142 15.29 -2.81 9.95
N LYS A 143 16.57 -2.46 9.83
CA LYS A 143 17.68 -3.42 9.88
C LYS A 143 17.71 -4.29 11.13
N SER A 144 17.59 -3.67 12.31
CA SER A 144 17.61 -4.42 13.58
C SER A 144 16.41 -5.36 13.76
N LEU A 145 15.31 -5.10 13.05
CA LEU A 145 14.09 -5.91 13.09
C LEU A 145 14.17 -7.08 12.10
N LEU A 146 14.76 -6.86 10.92
CA LEU A 146 14.78 -7.82 9.82
C LEU A 146 15.99 -8.75 9.83
N ASP A 147 17.17 -8.29 10.25
CA ASP A 147 18.40 -9.12 10.29
C ASP A 147 18.23 -10.42 11.11
N PRO A 148 17.48 -10.45 12.23
CA PRO A 148 17.22 -11.71 12.96
C PRO A 148 16.27 -12.69 12.24
N LEU A 149 15.47 -12.22 11.28
CA LEU A 149 14.41 -13.00 10.63
C LEU A 149 14.82 -13.49 9.23
N PHE A 150 15.44 -12.62 8.43
CA PHE A 150 15.71 -12.88 7.03
C PHE A 150 17.21 -12.88 6.73
N ARG A 151 17.65 -13.81 5.89
CA ARG A 151 19.07 -13.96 5.52
C ARG A 151 19.46 -13.17 4.27
N ASN A 152 18.49 -12.88 3.40
CA ASN A 152 18.71 -12.24 2.10
C ASN A 152 18.03 -10.87 2.06
N VAL A 153 18.59 -9.90 2.79
CA VAL A 153 18.05 -8.54 2.90
C VAL A 153 18.95 -7.54 2.18
N THR A 154 18.36 -6.75 1.30
CA THR A 154 18.97 -5.59 0.65
C THR A 154 18.37 -4.32 1.23
N TYR A 155 19.18 -3.54 1.93
CA TYR A 155 18.77 -2.24 2.46
C TYR A 155 19.11 -1.14 1.46
N LEU A 156 18.13 -0.33 1.07
CA LEU A 156 18.30 0.74 0.07
C LEU A 156 18.18 2.11 0.73
N GLU A 157 19.24 2.90 0.69
CA GLU A 157 19.18 4.34 0.96
C GLU A 157 18.48 5.07 -0.19
N PRO A 158 17.84 6.23 0.03
CA PRO A 158 17.23 7.02 -1.03
C PRO A 158 18.16 7.26 -2.22
N GLY A 159 17.67 7.00 -3.43
CA GLY A 159 18.42 7.07 -4.68
C GLY A 159 19.10 5.76 -5.09
N GLN A 160 19.19 4.76 -4.20
CA GLN A 160 19.69 3.43 -4.55
C GLN A 160 18.59 2.55 -5.16
N GLU A 161 19.00 1.58 -5.95
CA GLU A 161 18.10 0.63 -6.62
C GLU A 161 18.56 -0.83 -6.46
N SER A 162 17.62 -1.75 -6.59
CA SER A 162 17.86 -3.19 -6.68
C SER A 162 16.94 -3.81 -7.73
N GLU A 163 17.35 -4.97 -8.25
CA GLU A 163 16.54 -5.75 -9.19
C GLU A 163 16.07 -7.04 -8.53
N VAL A 164 14.80 -7.37 -8.73
CA VAL A 164 14.18 -8.65 -8.35
C VAL A 164 13.88 -9.43 -9.61
N GLU A 165 14.38 -10.66 -9.68
CA GLU A 165 14.13 -11.58 -10.79
C GLU A 165 13.25 -12.72 -10.31
N ALA A 166 12.14 -12.97 -11.01
CA ALA A 166 11.26 -14.11 -10.77
C ALA A 166 11.76 -15.35 -11.52
N ALA A 167 11.24 -16.53 -11.14
CA ALA A 167 11.63 -17.80 -11.77
C ALA A 167 11.34 -17.88 -13.28
N ASN A 168 10.44 -17.03 -13.79
CA ASN A 168 10.14 -16.93 -15.22
C ASN A 168 11.13 -16.03 -15.99
N GLY A 169 12.16 -15.49 -15.32
CA GLY A 169 13.18 -14.59 -15.89
C GLY A 169 12.78 -13.12 -15.97
N SER A 170 11.56 -12.77 -15.53
CA SER A 170 11.11 -11.37 -15.49
C SER A 170 11.84 -10.62 -14.38
N LYS A 171 12.23 -9.37 -14.65
CA LYS A 171 13.07 -8.56 -13.79
C LYS A 171 12.41 -7.21 -13.49
N VAL A 172 12.16 -6.94 -12.21
CA VAL A 172 11.60 -5.66 -11.77
C VAL A 172 12.65 -4.86 -11.04
N ARG A 173 12.76 -3.58 -11.40
CA ARG A 173 13.68 -2.66 -10.74
C ARG A 173 12.93 -1.87 -9.67
N ILE A 174 13.51 -1.80 -8.48
CA ILE A 174 12.96 -1.12 -7.31
C ILE A 174 13.97 -0.08 -6.86
N GLN A 175 13.57 1.19 -6.88
CA GLN A 175 14.41 2.33 -6.51
C GLN A 175 13.82 3.02 -5.27
N ALA A 176 14.64 3.18 -4.24
CA ALA A 176 14.26 3.88 -3.02
C ALA A 176 14.21 5.38 -3.24
N THR A 177 13.22 6.03 -2.63
CA THR A 177 13.05 7.48 -2.58
C THR A 177 12.91 7.90 -1.12
N ALA A 178 13.30 9.13 -0.79
CA ALA A 178 13.17 9.62 0.57
C ALA A 178 11.69 9.92 0.90
N GLY A 179 11.20 9.26 1.94
CA GLY A 179 9.90 9.51 2.58
C GLY A 179 10.04 10.36 3.85
N PRO A 180 9.13 10.21 4.84
CA PRO A 180 9.15 11.01 6.07
C PRO A 180 10.28 10.61 7.04
N VAL A 181 10.74 11.57 7.84
CA VAL A 181 11.56 11.30 9.04
C VAL A 181 10.62 11.12 10.23
N LEU A 182 10.40 9.88 10.66
CA LEU A 182 9.41 9.52 11.70
C LEU A 182 10.00 9.37 13.11
N GLY A 183 11.25 9.78 13.29
CA GLY A 183 11.93 9.81 14.59
C GLY A 183 12.64 11.14 14.82
N PRO A 184 13.72 11.16 15.61
CA PRO A 184 14.49 12.38 15.83
C PRO A 184 14.96 12.99 14.50
N PRO A 185 15.16 14.33 14.40
CA PRO A 185 15.50 14.99 13.14
C PRO A 185 16.79 14.51 12.45
N TRP A 186 17.66 13.82 13.17
CA TRP A 186 18.90 13.24 12.66
C TRP A 186 18.76 11.76 12.24
N GLN A 187 17.58 11.15 12.40
CA GLN A 187 17.29 9.82 11.89
C GLN A 187 17.20 9.86 10.36
N ARG A 188 17.54 8.74 9.71
CA ARG A 188 17.33 8.58 8.28
C ARG A 188 15.83 8.68 7.95
N PRO A 189 15.46 9.24 6.79
CA PRO A 189 14.09 9.13 6.32
C PRO A 189 13.71 7.65 6.13
N GLU A 190 12.43 7.34 6.25
CA GLU A 190 11.87 6.11 5.71
C GLU A 190 11.81 6.17 4.18
N ASN A 191 11.43 5.06 3.53
CA ASN A 191 11.43 4.96 2.08
C ASN A 191 10.01 5.03 1.48
N GLY A 192 9.87 5.78 0.39
CA GLY A 192 8.96 5.43 -0.70
C GLY A 192 9.71 4.66 -1.79
N TYR A 193 9.01 4.07 -2.76
CA TYR A 193 9.67 3.33 -3.85
C TYR A 193 9.07 3.63 -5.22
N LEU A 194 9.95 3.78 -6.22
CA LEU A 194 9.62 3.63 -7.63
C LEU A 194 9.85 2.17 -8.02
N VAL A 195 8.87 1.58 -8.68
CA VAL A 195 8.88 0.19 -9.14
C VAL A 195 8.65 0.18 -10.65
N ILE A 196 9.69 -0.19 -11.38
CA ILE A 196 9.75 -0.12 -12.83
C ILE A 196 9.59 -1.53 -13.38
N SER A 197 8.62 -1.72 -14.28
CA SER A 197 8.38 -2.99 -14.96
C SER A 197 9.56 -3.41 -15.85
N PRO A 198 9.68 -4.69 -16.25
CA PRO A 198 10.87 -5.18 -16.92
C PRO A 198 11.15 -4.51 -18.27
N GLN A 199 10.13 -4.10 -19.02
CA GLN A 199 10.29 -3.38 -20.29
C GLN A 199 10.31 -1.85 -20.07
N GLY A 200 10.18 -1.38 -18.83
CA GLY A 200 10.15 0.03 -18.46
C GLY A 200 8.92 0.79 -18.97
N GLN A 201 7.87 0.08 -19.40
CA GLN A 201 6.68 0.70 -19.99
C GLN A 201 5.72 1.25 -18.93
N LEU A 202 5.77 0.71 -17.71
CA LEU A 202 4.93 1.10 -16.59
C LEU A 202 5.78 1.32 -15.35
N THR A 203 5.54 2.43 -14.66
CA THR A 203 6.17 2.71 -13.37
C THR A 203 5.12 2.94 -12.29
N LEU A 204 5.31 2.30 -11.14
CA LEU A 204 4.51 2.50 -9.94
C LEU A 204 5.32 3.28 -8.92
N TYR A 205 4.73 4.31 -8.33
CA TYR A 205 5.27 4.99 -7.15
C TYR A 205 4.44 4.63 -5.92
N TYR A 206 5.09 4.12 -4.88
CA TYR A 206 4.47 3.86 -3.59
C TYR A 206 5.07 4.77 -2.52
N GLU A 207 4.24 5.59 -1.91
CA GLU A 207 4.61 6.37 -0.72
C GLU A 207 3.48 6.27 0.33
N PRO A 208 3.73 5.63 1.48
CA PRO A 208 2.67 5.27 2.41
C PRO A 208 2.07 6.40 3.26
N HIS A 209 2.58 7.64 3.24
CA HIS A 209 2.06 8.75 4.07
C HIS A 209 1.75 10.04 3.29
N CYS A 210 1.86 9.98 1.98
CA CYS A 210 1.96 11.12 1.05
C CYS A 210 2.96 12.20 1.54
N VAL A 211 4.17 11.77 1.93
CA VAL A 211 5.33 12.63 2.26
C VAL A 211 6.54 12.21 1.44
N TYR A 212 6.98 13.08 0.53
CA TYR A 212 7.98 12.73 -0.48
C TYR A 212 8.98 13.86 -0.75
N ASN A 213 10.16 13.51 -1.25
CA ASN A 213 11.13 14.48 -1.76
C ASN A 213 10.72 14.99 -3.14
N LYS A 214 10.18 16.22 -3.18
CA LYS A 214 9.70 16.86 -4.41
C LYS A 214 10.81 17.07 -5.45
N ASP A 215 11.98 17.57 -5.04
CA ASP A 215 13.10 17.84 -5.96
C ASP A 215 13.64 16.58 -6.64
N PHE A 216 13.51 15.43 -5.95
CA PHE A 216 13.80 14.12 -6.50
C PHE A 216 12.73 13.72 -7.52
N LEU A 217 11.45 13.75 -7.13
CA LEU A 217 10.34 13.27 -7.97
C LEU A 217 9.99 14.18 -9.15
N GLU A 218 10.36 15.46 -9.14
CA GLU A 218 10.17 16.39 -10.28
C GLU A 218 10.86 15.93 -11.58
N LYS A 219 11.80 14.98 -11.47
CA LYS A 219 12.53 14.40 -12.62
C LYS A 219 12.06 13.00 -12.98
N GLU A 220 11.11 12.46 -12.23
CA GLU A 220 10.64 11.09 -12.34
C GLU A 220 9.23 11.04 -12.94
N HIS A 221 8.81 9.86 -13.36
CA HIS A 221 7.47 9.58 -13.89
C HIS A 221 6.92 8.30 -13.26
N ALA A 222 5.64 8.29 -12.93
CA ALA A 222 4.94 7.08 -12.51
C ALA A 222 3.52 7.04 -13.07
N ASP A 223 3.16 5.97 -13.76
CA ASP A 223 1.81 5.74 -14.28
C ASP A 223 0.80 5.47 -13.16
N ILE A 224 1.26 4.82 -12.09
CA ILE A 224 0.46 4.41 -10.94
C ILE A 224 1.05 5.03 -9.70
N VAL A 225 0.23 5.70 -8.88
CA VAL A 225 0.61 6.17 -7.55
C VAL A 225 -0.23 5.43 -6.51
N ILE A 226 0.44 4.79 -5.56
CA ILE A 226 -0.18 4.25 -4.36
C ILE A 226 0.19 5.16 -3.20
N THR A 227 -0.79 5.86 -2.64
CA THR A 227 -0.59 6.75 -1.51
C THR A 227 -1.91 7.03 -0.79
N PRO A 228 -1.93 7.30 0.51
CA PRO A 228 -3.19 7.57 1.18
C PRO A 228 -3.92 8.78 0.59
N VAL A 229 -5.19 8.58 0.28
CA VAL A 229 -6.09 9.66 -0.17
C VAL A 229 -6.93 10.22 0.98
N ILE A 230 -6.82 9.70 2.20
CA ILE A 230 -7.58 10.16 3.36
C ILE A 230 -6.63 10.70 4.42
N LYS A 231 -6.77 11.99 4.73
CA LYS A 231 -5.97 12.65 5.75
C LYS A 231 -6.21 12.02 7.13
N GLN A 232 -5.15 11.70 7.84
CA GLN A 232 -5.20 11.31 9.25
C GLN A 232 -4.43 12.32 10.10
N LEU A 233 -5.06 12.77 11.17
CA LEU A 233 -4.55 13.79 12.06
C LEU A 233 -4.43 13.22 13.48
N LEU A 234 -3.27 13.41 14.11
CA LEU A 234 -3.13 13.39 15.55
C LEU A 234 -3.18 14.84 16.07
N PRO A 235 -3.46 15.08 17.37
CA PRO A 235 -3.33 16.42 17.95
C PRO A 235 -1.91 16.97 17.69
N ASN A 236 -1.82 18.07 16.93
CA ASN A 236 -0.59 18.77 16.52
C ASN A 236 0.31 18.08 15.46
N PHE A 237 -0.07 16.92 14.91
CA PHE A 237 0.72 16.22 13.88
C PHE A 237 -0.16 15.64 12.76
N THR A 238 0.23 15.85 11.51
CA THR A 238 -0.39 15.15 10.37
C THR A 238 0.29 13.79 10.24
N LEU A 239 -0.46 12.71 10.48
CA LEU A 239 0.04 11.33 10.39
C LEU A 239 0.02 10.83 8.94
N VAL A 240 -0.97 11.29 8.18
CA VAL A 240 -1.19 10.95 6.77
C VAL A 240 -1.67 12.20 6.05
N SER A 241 -0.98 12.60 4.98
CA SER A 241 -1.35 13.76 4.15
C SER A 241 -2.65 13.50 3.37
N GLY A 242 -3.35 14.56 2.96
CA GLY A 242 -4.75 14.48 2.52
C GLY A 242 -4.98 14.30 1.03
N GLN A 243 -6.25 14.37 0.61
CA GLN A 243 -6.67 14.28 -0.81
C GLN A 243 -5.93 15.29 -1.70
N GLU A 244 -5.71 16.51 -1.21
CA GLU A 244 -5.04 17.56 -1.98
C GLU A 244 -3.58 17.24 -2.27
N ASP A 245 -2.89 16.63 -1.30
CA ASP A 245 -1.47 16.28 -1.42
C ASP A 245 -1.29 15.06 -2.35
N ALA A 246 -2.20 14.08 -2.25
CA ALA A 246 -2.25 12.93 -3.14
C ALA A 246 -2.49 13.34 -4.60
N VAL A 247 -3.39 14.31 -4.85
CA VAL A 247 -3.62 14.87 -6.19
C VAL A 247 -2.40 15.64 -6.70
N GLN A 248 -1.70 16.38 -5.83
CA GLN A 248 -0.45 17.07 -6.20
C GLN A 248 0.63 16.07 -6.59
N LEU A 249 0.79 14.99 -5.82
CA LEU A 249 1.74 13.92 -6.12
C LEU A 249 1.42 13.25 -7.47
N ALA A 250 0.15 12.91 -7.71
CA ALA A 250 -0.26 12.33 -8.98
C ALA A 250 0.01 13.28 -10.17
N LYS A 251 -0.22 14.58 -10.00
CA LYS A 251 0.10 15.58 -11.04
C LYS A 251 1.61 15.70 -11.28
N LEU A 252 2.39 15.71 -10.20
CA LEU A 252 3.85 15.78 -10.25
C LEU A 252 4.45 14.63 -11.06
N LEU A 253 3.95 13.41 -10.84
CA LEU A 253 4.44 12.20 -11.49
C LEU A 253 3.75 11.88 -12.82
N HIS A 254 2.81 12.73 -13.26
CA HIS A 254 1.98 12.51 -14.45
C HIS A 254 1.19 11.18 -14.41
N ALA A 255 0.72 10.81 -13.22
CA ALA A 255 0.05 9.55 -12.97
C ALA A 255 -1.28 9.43 -13.72
N LYS A 256 -1.53 8.23 -14.25
CA LYS A 256 -2.79 7.83 -14.87
C LYS A 256 -3.76 7.26 -13.85
N TYR A 257 -3.22 6.63 -12.80
CA TYR A 257 -3.97 5.98 -11.74
C TYR A 257 -3.45 6.39 -10.37
N ILE A 258 -4.37 6.56 -9.42
CA ILE A 258 -4.06 6.78 -8.00
C ILE A 258 -4.95 5.87 -7.16
N THR A 259 -4.38 5.25 -6.13
CA THR A 259 -5.12 4.43 -5.15
C THR A 259 -4.57 4.57 -3.74
#